data_AF-A0A529P0S8-F1
#
_entry.id   AF-A0A529P0S8-F1
#
_cell.length_a   1.000
_cell.length_b   1.000
_cell.length_c   1.000
_cell.angle_alpha   90.00
_cell.angle_beta   90.00
_cell.angle_gamma   90.00
#
_symmetry.space_group_name_H-M   'P 1'
#
loop_
_entity.id
_entity.type
_entity.pdbx_description
1 polymer ?
#
loop_
_entity_poly.entity_id
_entity_poly.type
_entity_poly.pdbx_seq_one_letter_code
_entity_poly.pdbx_strand_id
1 'polypeptide(L)' 'FSVGLAVRVTVSEPRDEVLVGTVQVIDRVLDAASRTFGVRIMLPNAGNRLPAGQRCRVEFDVKSN' A
#
# COMPACT_ATOMS: atom_id res chain seq x y z
N PHE A 1 -10.07 3.96 7.20
CA PHE A 1 -8.63 4.08 7.49
C PHE A 1 -8.17 5.52 7.24
N SER A 2 -7.02 5.93 7.78
CA SER A 2 -6.51 7.31 7.72
C SER A 2 -5.01 7.36 7.37
N VAL A 3 -4.50 8.55 7.03
CA VAL A 3 -3.05 8.80 6.95
C VAL A 3 -2.40 8.46 8.29
N GLY A 4 -1.22 7.84 8.25
CA GLY A 4 -0.49 7.32 9.41
C GLY A 4 -0.84 5.88 9.79
N LEU A 5 -1.89 5.29 9.22
CA LEU A 5 -2.24 3.89 9.51
C LEU A 5 -1.16 2.93 8.98
N ALA A 6 -0.75 1.99 9.83
CA ALA A 6 0.08 0.86 9.44
C ALA A 6 -0.78 -0.21 8.74
N VAL A 7 -0.30 -0.71 7.59
CA VAL A 7 -1.01 -1.68 6.76
C VAL A 7 -0.08 -2.82 6.37
N ARG A 8 -0.65 -4.01 6.14
CA ARG A 8 0.11 -5.16 5.65
C ARG A 8 0.18 -5.09 4.12
N VAL A 9 1.37 -5.23 3.57
CA VAL A 9 1.63 -5.21 2.14
C VAL A 9 2.35 -6.49 1.76
N THR A 10 1.72 -7.32 0.94
CA THR A 10 2.36 -8.48 0.32
C THR A 10 2.94 -8.08 -1.02
N VAL A 11 4.25 -8.17 -1.18
CA VAL A 11 4.96 -7.99 -2.46
C VAL A 11 5.14 -9.34 -3.12
N SER A 12 5.00 -9.43 -4.44
CA SER A 12 5.17 -10.70 -5.17
C SER A 12 6.61 -10.95 -5.64
N GLU A 13 7.43 -9.89 -5.70
CA GLU A 13 8.83 -9.97 -6.10
C GLU A 13 9.74 -9.41 -4.99
N PRO A 14 10.88 -10.06 -4.67
CA PRO A 14 11.43 -11.26 -5.33
C PRO A 14 10.74 -12.58 -4.94
N ARG A 15 9.93 -12.58 -3.88
CA ARG A 15 9.08 -13.69 -3.40
C ARG A 15 7.88 -13.08 -2.68
N ASP A 16 6.84 -13.87 -2.44
CA ASP A 16 5.69 -13.47 -1.62
C ASP A 16 6.13 -13.15 -0.17
N GLU A 17 6.50 -11.89 0.06
CA GLU A 17 7.00 -11.36 1.33
C GLU A 17 5.98 -10.35 1.88
N VAL A 18 5.68 -10.43 3.18
CA VAL A 18 4.77 -9.50 3.85
C VAL A 18 5.57 -8.45 4.59
N LEU A 19 5.31 -7.19 4.26
CA LEU A 19 5.94 -6.02 4.83
C LEU A 19 4.89 -5.11 5.49
N VAL A 20 5.31 -4.29 6.45
CA VAL A 20 4.47 -3.27 7.04
C VAL A 20 4.75 -1.94 6.36
N GLY A 21 3.72 -1.36 5.76
CA GLY A 21 3.76 -0.04 5.15
C GLY A 21 2.93 0.97 5.94
N THR A 22 3.14 2.26 5.68
CA THR A 22 2.38 3.36 6.30
C THR A 22 1.65 4.15 5.23
N VAL A 23 0.34 4.38 5.41
CA VAL A 23 -0.45 5.25 4.54
C VAL A 23 0.04 6.69 4.68
N GLN A 24 0.53 7.27 3.59
CA GLN A 24 1.02 8.65 3.56
C GLN A 24 0.02 9.62 2.96
N VAL A 25 -0.69 9.20 1.91
CA VAL A 25 -1.64 10.04 1.19
C VAL A 25 -2.86 9.21 0.83
N ILE A 26 -4.03 9.81 1.00
CA ILE A 26 -5.30 9.32 0.46
C ILE A 26 -5.83 10.45 -0.42
N ASP A 27 -6.00 10.17 -1.70
CA ASP A 27 -6.51 11.16 -2.63
C ASP A 27 -7.97 11.48 -2.29
N ARG A 28 -8.30 12.77 -2.22
CA ARG A 28 -9.66 13.24 -1.92
C ARG A 28 -10.58 13.23 -3.14
N VAL A 29 -10.01 13.01 -4.32
CA VAL A 29 -10.73 12.98 -5.61
C VAL A 29 -10.73 11.55 -6.12
N LEU A 30 -11.90 11.09 -6.55
CA LEU A 30 -12.08 9.80 -7.19
C LEU A 30 -11.54 9.86 -8.62
N ASP A 31 -10.76 8.87 -9.05
CA ASP A 31 -10.50 8.67 -10.47
C ASP A 31 -11.74 8.07 -11.15
N ALA A 32 -12.34 8.83 -12.08
CA ALA A 32 -13.56 8.43 -12.75
C ALA A 32 -13.37 7.24 -13.69
N ALA A 33 -12.17 7.09 -14.29
CA ALA A 33 -11.90 6.02 -15.25
C ALA A 33 -11.84 4.65 -14.55
N SER A 34 -11.18 4.56 -13.39
CA SER A 34 -11.06 3.33 -12.62
C SER A 34 -12.21 3.12 -11.61
N ARG A 35 -12.90 4.20 -11.22
CA ARG A 35 -13.82 4.25 -10.06
C ARG A 35 -13.10 3.91 -8.75
N THR A 36 -11.86 4.37 -8.58
CA THR A 36 -11.06 4.15 -7.37
C THR A 36 -10.51 5.45 -6.79
N PHE A 37 -10.13 5.40 -5.51
CA PHE A 37 -9.31 6.43 -4.87
C PHE A 37 -7.85 5.99 -4.89
N GLY A 38 -6.94 6.93 -5.14
CA GLY A 38 -5.51 6.70 -4.97
C GLY A 38 -5.14 6.65 -3.48
N VAL A 39 -4.35 5.63 -3.12
CA VAL A 39 -3.75 5.52 -1.79
C VAL A 39 -2.26 5.28 -1.97
N ARG A 40 -1.43 6.13 -1.35
CA ARG A 40 0.03 5.98 -1.39
C ARG A 40 0.54 5.45 -0.06
N ILE A 41 1.25 4.34 -0.13
CA ILE A 41 1.84 3.65 1.02
C ILE A 41 3.35 3.76 0.90
N MET A 42 3.99 4.20 1.99
CA MET A 42 5.45 4.14 2.10
C MET A 42 5.84 2.77 2.65
N LEU A 43 6.80 2.14 1.99
CA LEU A 43 7.30 0.81 2.32
C LEU A 43 8.82 0.87 2.48
N PRO A 44 9.42 0.21 3.49
CA PRO A 44 10.87 0.12 3.60
C PRO A 44 11.43 -0.70 2.43
N ASN A 45 12.47 -0.17 1.77
CA ASN A 45 13.16 -0.84 0.67
C ASN A 45 14.69 -0.78 0.86
N ALA A 46 15.17 -1.31 2.00
CA ALA A 46 16.60 -1.33 2.29
C ALA A 46 17.37 -2.12 1.21
N GLY A 47 18.41 -1.50 0.66
CA GLY A 47 19.22 -2.10 -0.40
C GLY A 47 18.50 -2.22 -1.75
N ASN A 48 17.40 -1.49 -1.98
CA ASN A 48 16.64 -1.49 -3.25
C ASN A 48 16.22 -2.90 -3.72
N ARG A 49 15.87 -3.77 -2.77
CA ARG A 49 15.51 -5.17 -3.01
C ARG A 49 14.15 -5.35 -3.68
N LEU A 50 13.24 -4.38 -3.51
CA LEU A 50 11.92 -4.41 -4.12
C LEU A 50 11.96 -3.71 -5.48
N PRO A 51 11.71 -4.42 -6.58
CA PRO A 51 11.69 -3.82 -7.91
C PRO A 51 10.45 -2.93 -8.08
N ALA A 52 10.59 -1.85 -8.84
CA ALA A 52 9.47 -0.97 -9.18
C ALA A 52 8.51 -1.66 -10.17
N GLY A 53 7.22 -1.30 -10.11
CA GLY A 53 6.21 -1.77 -11.07
C GLY A 53 5.65 -3.18 -10.80
N GLN A 54 6.17 -3.91 -9.81
CA GLN A 54 5.59 -5.20 -9.40
C GLN A 54 4.19 -5.02 -8.78
N ARG A 55 3.43 -6.12 -8.71
CA ARG A 55 2.11 -6.13 -8.07
C ARG A 55 2.24 -6.33 -6.57
N CYS A 56 1.51 -5.53 -5.80
CA CYS A 56 1.30 -5.77 -4.37
C CYS A 56 -0.16 -6.13 -4.08
N ARG A 57 -0.36 -6.83 -2.96
CA ARG A 57 -1.65 -6.86 -2.25
C ARG A 57 -1.53 -6.07 -0.96
N VAL A 58 -2.53 -5.25 -0.65
CA VAL A 58 -2.58 -4.48 0.59
C VAL A 58 -3.80 -4.92 1.40
N GLU A 59 -3.59 -5.16 2.68
CA GLU A 59 -4.65 -5.49 3.64
C GLU A 59 -4.73 -4.37 4.68
N PHE A 60 -5.89 -3.73 4.74
CA PHE A 60 -6.21 -2.69 5.70
C PHE A 60 -6.96 -3.33 6.87
N ASP A 61 -6.31 -3.48 8.02
CA ASP A 61 -6.98 -3.91 9.24
C ASP A 61 -7.70 -2.71 9.87
N VAL A 62 -8.91 -2.45 9.38
CA VAL A 62 -9.77 -1.39 9.89
C VAL A 62 -10.63 -1.99 10.99
N LYS A 63 -10.37 -1.65 12.25
CA LYS A 63 -11.34 -1.92 13.31
C LYS A 63 -12.62 -1.17 13.00
N SER A 64 -13.67 -1.90 12.63
CA SER A 64 -15.03 -1.36 12.56
C SER A 64 -15.48 -1.04 13.98
N ASN A 65 -15.83 0.22 14.22
CA ASN A 65 -16.59 0.64 15.40
C ASN A 65 -17.96 1.12 14.93
#